data_AF-A0A9D7CUN6-F1
#
_entry.id   AF-A0A9D7CUN6-F1
#
_cell.length_a   1.000
_cell.length_b   1.000
_cell.length_c   1.000
_cell.angle_alpha   90.00
_cell.angle_beta   90.00
_cell.angle_gamma   90.00
#
_symmetry.space_group_name_H-M   'P 1'
#
loop_
_entity.id
_entity.type
_entity.pdbx_description
1 polymer ?
#
loop_
_entity_poly.entity_id
_entity_poly.type
_entity_poly.pdbx_seq_one_letter_code
_entity_poly.pdbx_strand_id
1 'polypeptide(L)'
;MLAKRMQPVDFFAPPAPPLQGQAPLEPRLHEKVWLVCLPGEEPIGPVSADQLARGVRAGKVPSDARAKHVGDTFWSDLLDLPDFILALKAVSAESAPPPPPPSLAISTRQFMVWVEGAEPVGPVSADQIARGIRAGKVPPDAALQRVDDLFACDVLDEPDVIAALKAL
;
A
#
# COMPACT_ATOMS: atom_id res chain seq x y z
N MET A 1 -61.87 34.54 25.86
CA MET A 1 -60.45 34.79 25.52
C MET A 1 -59.80 33.45 25.23
N LEU A 2 -59.63 33.11 23.94
CA LEU A 2 -59.16 31.80 23.48
C LEU A 2 -57.64 31.82 23.31
N ALA A 3 -56.92 30.97 24.06
CA ALA A 3 -55.48 30.78 23.91
C ALA A 3 -55.18 30.00 22.63
N LYS A 4 -54.47 30.65 21.69
CA LYS A 4 -54.06 30.07 20.41
C LYS A 4 -52.80 29.23 20.64
N ARG A 5 -52.94 27.91 20.58
CA ARG A 5 -51.86 26.92 20.72
C ARG A 5 -50.97 26.98 19.48
N MET A 6 -49.74 27.50 19.60
CA MET A 6 -48.71 27.42 18.56
C MET A 6 -48.24 25.97 18.44
N GLN A 7 -48.31 25.41 17.24
CA GLN A 7 -47.71 24.12 16.92
C GLN A 7 -46.25 24.30 16.47
N PRO A 8 -45.34 23.38 16.81
CA PRO A 8 -43.99 23.39 16.30
C PRO A 8 -44.00 23.02 14.81
N VAL A 9 -43.23 23.77 14.02
CA VAL A 9 -42.99 23.47 12.61
C VAL A 9 -41.93 22.38 12.53
N ASP A 10 -42.34 21.18 12.13
CA ASP A 10 -41.44 20.07 11.82
C ASP A 10 -40.59 20.44 10.59
N PHE A 11 -39.30 20.70 10.82
CA PHE A 11 -38.29 20.81 9.77
C PHE A 11 -38.06 19.41 9.19
N PHE A 12 -38.73 19.10 8.09
CA PHE A 12 -38.38 17.98 7.22
C PHE A 12 -36.98 18.22 6.67
N ALA A 13 -35.96 17.60 7.27
CA ALA A 13 -34.65 17.48 6.66
C ALA A 13 -34.81 16.70 5.34
N PRO A 14 -34.23 17.16 4.21
CA PRO A 14 -34.22 16.37 3.00
C PRO A 14 -33.48 15.05 3.29
N PRO A 15 -33.92 13.91 2.72
CA PRO A 15 -33.20 12.66 2.87
C PRO A 15 -31.77 12.85 2.39
N ALA A 16 -30.80 12.48 3.22
CA ALA A 16 -29.40 12.41 2.82
C ALA A 16 -29.33 11.63 1.51
N PRO A 17 -28.57 12.11 0.50
CA PRO A 17 -28.36 11.32 -0.71
C PRO A 17 -27.86 9.93 -0.27
N PRO A 18 -28.35 8.84 -0.88
CA PRO A 18 -27.82 7.52 -0.59
C PRO A 18 -26.32 7.61 -0.77
N LEU A 19 -25.57 7.17 0.24
CA LEU A 19 -24.14 6.92 0.15
C LEU A 19 -23.98 5.93 -1.00
N GLN A 20 -23.82 6.47 -2.21
CA GLN A 20 -23.57 5.71 -3.41
C GLN A 20 -22.36 4.86 -3.07
N GLY A 21 -22.58 3.54 -3.14
CA GLY A 21 -21.62 2.56 -2.73
C GLY A 21 -20.24 2.93 -3.23
N GLN A 22 -19.24 2.63 -2.41
CA GLN A 22 -17.86 2.53 -2.84
C GLN A 22 -17.84 1.59 -4.05
N ALA A 23 -18.02 2.13 -5.25
CA ALA A 23 -17.55 1.49 -6.46
C ALA A 23 -16.05 1.25 -6.21
N PRO A 24 -15.48 0.14 -6.71
CA PRO A 24 -14.04 -0.05 -6.70
C PRO A 24 -13.40 1.28 -7.14
N LEU A 25 -12.46 1.83 -6.37
CA LEU A 25 -11.89 3.16 -6.68
C LEU A 25 -11.11 3.14 -8.01
N GLU A 26 -10.85 1.95 -8.54
CA GLU A 26 -10.00 1.68 -9.69
C GLU A 26 -10.50 2.22 -11.05
N PRO A 27 -11.78 2.15 -11.45
CA PRO A 27 -12.22 2.60 -12.77
C PRO A 27 -12.05 4.11 -12.98
N ARG A 28 -12.21 4.92 -11.91
CA ARG A 28 -12.12 6.38 -11.98
C ARG A 28 -10.69 6.88 -12.19
N LEU A 29 -9.69 6.11 -11.75
CA LEU A 29 -8.28 6.47 -11.93
C LEU A 29 -7.80 6.33 -13.38
N HIS A 30 -8.49 5.52 -14.18
CA HIS A 30 -8.15 5.21 -15.57
C HIS A 30 -8.93 6.07 -16.58
N GLU A 31 -9.92 6.83 -16.13
CA GLU A 31 -10.73 7.67 -17.01
C GLU A 31 -9.90 8.86 -17.52
N LYS A 32 -9.88 9.06 -18.85
CA LYS A 32 -9.16 10.17 -19.47
C LYS A 32 -10.02 11.43 -19.45
N VAL A 33 -10.08 12.05 -18.28
CA VAL A 33 -10.91 13.22 -18.01
C VAL A 33 -10.13 14.39 -17.41
N TRP A 34 -8.81 14.28 -17.30
CA TRP A 34 -7.97 15.32 -16.73
C TRP A 34 -7.18 16.06 -17.81
N LEU A 35 -7.17 17.39 -17.72
CA LEU A 35 -6.27 18.27 -18.44
C LEU A 35 -5.21 18.74 -17.46
N VAL A 36 -3.94 18.74 -17.88
CA VAL A 36 -2.82 19.19 -17.04
C VAL A 36 -2.09 20.31 -17.73
N CYS A 37 -1.83 21.38 -16.97
CA CYS A 37 -1.12 22.55 -17.43
C CYS A 37 0.16 22.71 -16.62
N LEU A 38 1.28 22.78 -17.34
CA LEU A 38 2.57 23.12 -16.75
C LEU A 38 2.72 24.65 -16.74
N PRO A 39 3.45 25.22 -15.77
CA PRO A 39 3.62 26.67 -15.69
C PRO A 39 4.28 27.21 -16.97
N GLY A 40 3.50 27.97 -17.76
CA GLY A 40 3.96 28.58 -19.01
C GLY A 40 3.80 27.70 -20.25
N GLU A 41 3.18 26.52 -20.15
CA GLU A 41 2.95 25.62 -21.29
C GLU A 41 1.47 25.48 -21.65
N GLU A 42 1.21 24.87 -22.80
CA GLU A 42 -0.14 24.57 -23.28
C GLU A 42 -0.73 23.38 -22.50
N PRO A 43 -2.03 23.38 -22.17
CA PRO A 43 -2.66 22.29 -21.45
C PRO A 43 -2.63 20.97 -22.24
N ILE A 44 -2.09 19.94 -21.60
CA ILE A 44 -1.94 18.59 -22.13
C ILE A 44 -3.12 17.73 -21.64
N GLY A 45 -3.84 17.10 -22.57
CA GLY A 45 -4.83 16.07 -22.25
C GLY A 45 -5.89 15.87 -23.35
N PRO A 46 -6.90 15.04 -23.11
CA PRO A 46 -7.26 14.43 -21.83
C PRO A 46 -6.41 13.21 -21.44
N VAL A 47 -6.00 13.15 -20.18
CA VAL A 47 -5.21 12.06 -19.55
C VAL A 47 -5.92 11.52 -18.31
N SER A 48 -5.49 10.35 -17.84
CA SER A 48 -6.02 9.74 -16.62
C SER A 48 -5.19 10.08 -15.39
N ALA A 49 -5.78 9.94 -14.19
CA ALA A 49 -5.08 10.17 -12.93
C ALA A 49 -3.88 9.21 -12.76
N ASP A 50 -4.01 7.94 -13.17
CA ASP A 50 -2.90 6.99 -13.21
C ASP A 50 -1.76 7.45 -14.14
N GLN A 51 -2.10 7.91 -15.35
CA GLN A 51 -1.10 8.38 -16.31
C GLN A 51 -0.32 9.58 -15.78
N LEU A 52 -1.00 10.49 -15.08
CA LEU A 52 -0.36 11.60 -14.39
C LEU A 52 0.51 11.15 -13.23
N ALA A 53 0.06 10.17 -12.43
CA ALA A 53 0.81 9.67 -11.29
C ALA A 53 2.11 9.00 -11.75
N ARG A 54 2.04 8.20 -12.82
CA ARG A 54 3.21 7.63 -13.50
C ARG A 54 4.11 8.72 -14.07
N GLY A 55 3.53 9.77 -14.66
CA GLY A 55 4.26 10.92 -15.20
C GLY A 55 5.06 11.68 -14.14
N VAL A 56 4.46 11.95 -12.98
CA VAL A 56 5.13 12.57 -11.83
C VAL A 56 6.26 11.69 -11.32
N ARG A 57 5.98 10.40 -11.13
CA ARG A 57 7.01 9.46 -10.68
C ARG A 57 8.19 9.35 -11.66
N ALA A 58 7.91 9.41 -12.96
CA ALA A 58 8.93 9.40 -13.99
C ALA A 58 9.69 10.73 -14.12
N GLY A 59 9.34 11.75 -13.32
CA GLY A 59 9.92 13.10 -13.41
C GLY A 59 9.51 13.87 -14.67
N LYS A 60 8.49 13.40 -15.39
CA LYS A 60 7.97 14.04 -16.62
C LYS A 60 6.92 15.10 -16.32
N VAL A 61 6.22 14.96 -15.20
CA VAL A 61 5.24 15.94 -14.72
C VAL A 61 5.78 16.51 -13.42
N PRO A 62 6.04 17.81 -13.33
CA PRO A 62 6.51 18.43 -12.11
C PRO A 62 5.37 18.47 -11.06
N SER A 63 5.72 18.41 -9.78
CA SER A 63 4.74 18.28 -8.68
C SER A 63 3.85 19.52 -8.50
N ASP A 64 4.30 20.67 -8.99
CA ASP A 64 3.61 21.96 -9.04
C ASP A 64 2.72 22.13 -10.28
N ALA A 65 2.57 21.07 -11.10
CA ALA A 65 1.62 21.06 -12.20
C ALA A 65 0.18 21.24 -11.69
N ARG A 66 -0.64 21.87 -12.52
CA ARG A 66 -2.07 22.07 -12.23
C ARG A 66 -2.91 21.17 -13.10
N ALA A 67 -3.95 20.60 -12.52
CA ALA A 67 -4.89 19.75 -13.22
C ALA A 67 -6.32 20.26 -13.07
N LYS A 68 -7.14 19.96 -14.08
CA LYS A 68 -8.58 20.17 -14.01
C LYS A 68 -9.33 19.09 -14.75
N HIS A 69 -10.59 18.91 -14.40
CA HIS A 69 -11.46 18.03 -15.16
C HIS A 69 -11.80 18.65 -16.53
N VAL A 70 -12.00 17.81 -17.53
CA VAL A 70 -12.56 18.23 -18.83
C VAL A 70 -13.97 18.77 -18.57
N GLY A 71 -14.20 20.02 -18.97
CA GLY A 71 -15.45 20.74 -18.72
C GLY A 71 -15.39 21.71 -17.52
N ASP A 72 -14.40 21.56 -16.64
CA ASP A 72 -14.23 22.46 -15.51
C ASP A 72 -13.50 23.76 -15.90
N THR A 73 -13.82 24.82 -15.15
CA THR A 73 -13.21 26.15 -15.34
C THR A 73 -12.01 26.36 -14.42
N PHE A 74 -12.01 25.74 -13.24
CA PHE A 74 -10.99 25.93 -12.22
C PHE A 74 -9.87 24.91 -12.34
N TRP A 75 -8.65 25.38 -12.09
CA TRP A 75 -7.45 24.56 -12.02
C TRP A 75 -7.12 24.33 -10.55
N SER A 76 -6.81 23.08 -10.21
CA SER A 76 -6.39 22.67 -8.88
C SER A 76 -4.95 22.16 -8.93
N ASP A 77 -4.23 22.28 -7.83
CA ASP A 77 -2.90 21.70 -7.72
C ASP A 77 -3.01 20.17 -7.69
N LEU A 78 -2.09 19.51 -8.38
CA LEU A 78 -2.15 18.06 -8.61
C LEU A 78 -2.22 17.27 -7.29
N LEU A 79 -1.50 17.74 -6.27
CA LEU A 79 -1.42 17.11 -4.94
C LEU A 79 -2.64 17.35 -4.05
N ASP A 80 -3.54 18.27 -4.42
CA ASP A 80 -4.79 18.51 -3.68
C ASP A 80 -5.93 17.61 -4.18
N LEU A 81 -5.73 16.91 -5.29
CA LEU A 81 -6.75 16.05 -5.89
C LEU A 81 -6.73 14.67 -5.22
N PRO A 82 -7.84 14.22 -4.60
CA PRO A 82 -7.88 12.95 -3.88
C PRO A 82 -7.64 11.74 -4.79
N ASP A 83 -8.19 11.78 -6.01
CA ASP A 83 -7.98 10.75 -7.03
C ASP A 83 -6.51 10.63 -7.41
N PHE A 84 -5.80 11.75 -7.46
CA PHE A 84 -4.38 11.78 -7.77
C PHE A 84 -3.52 11.23 -6.63
N ILE A 85 -3.83 11.60 -5.38
CA ILE A 85 -3.16 11.03 -4.20
C ILE A 85 -3.33 9.51 -4.15
N LEU A 86 -4.52 9.00 -4.48
CA LEU A 86 -4.78 7.56 -4.56
C LEU A 86 -3.97 6.91 -5.69
N ALA A 87 -3.94 7.52 -6.87
CA ALA A 87 -3.13 7.02 -8.00
C ALA A 87 -1.64 6.98 -7.67
N LEU A 88 -1.09 8.02 -7.04
CA LEU A 88 0.31 8.04 -6.59
C LEU A 88 0.61 6.91 -5.60
N LYS A 89 -0.28 6.66 -4.64
CA LYS A 89 -0.14 5.55 -3.69
C LYS A 89 -0.17 4.20 -4.40
N ALA A 90 -1.08 4.01 -5.35
CA ALA A 90 -1.20 2.79 -6.14
C ALA A 90 0.06 2.53 -6.98
N VAL A 91 0.55 3.55 -7.68
CA VAL A 91 1.77 3.46 -8.48
C VAL A 91 2.98 3.17 -7.58
N SER A 92 3.09 3.79 -6.40
CA SER A 92 4.15 3.48 -5.43
C SER A 92 4.09 2.03 -4.93
N ALA A 93 2.89 1.50 -4.67
CA ALA A 93 2.71 0.11 -4.27
C ALA A 93 3.06 -0.89 -5.40
N GLU A 94 2.80 -0.54 -6.66
CA GLU A 94 3.08 -1.40 -7.83
C GLU A 94 4.57 -1.59 -8.14
N SER A 95 5.45 -0.72 -7.65
CA SER A 95 6.91 -0.92 -7.77
C SER A 95 7.59 -1.51 -6.55
N ALA A 96 6.85 -1.80 -5.47
CA ALA A 96 7.33 -2.84 -4.59
C ALA A 96 7.24 -4.15 -5.39
N PRO A 97 8.31 -4.96 -5.51
CA PRO A 97 8.17 -6.28 -6.10
C PRO A 97 7.00 -6.97 -5.38
N PRO A 98 6.10 -7.67 -6.11
CA PRO A 98 5.02 -8.41 -5.47
C PRO A 98 5.67 -9.28 -4.37
N PRO A 99 5.10 -9.31 -3.15
CA PRO A 99 5.66 -10.15 -2.11
C PRO A 99 5.82 -11.54 -2.70
N PRO A 100 7.03 -12.14 -2.66
CA PRO A 100 7.24 -13.45 -3.24
C PRO A 100 6.19 -14.39 -2.66
N PRO A 101 5.61 -15.31 -3.47
CA PRO A 101 4.69 -16.30 -2.94
C PRO A 101 5.33 -16.97 -1.72
N PRO A 102 4.59 -17.18 -0.62
CA PRO A 102 5.16 -17.59 0.67
C PRO A 102 6.05 -18.84 0.56
N SER A 103 5.75 -19.74 -0.39
CA SER A 103 6.56 -20.93 -0.69
C SER A 103 7.98 -20.63 -1.19
N LEU A 104 8.20 -19.53 -1.92
CA LEU A 104 9.53 -19.11 -2.34
C LEU A 104 10.28 -18.41 -1.20
N ALA A 105 9.57 -17.59 -0.40
CA ALA A 105 10.16 -16.90 0.75
C ALA A 105 10.78 -17.88 1.77
N ILE A 106 10.06 -18.96 2.11
CA ILE A 106 10.53 -19.98 3.06
C ILE A 106 11.70 -20.84 2.54
N SER A 107 11.90 -20.87 1.22
CA SER A 107 12.93 -21.68 0.56
C SER A 107 14.24 -20.90 0.32
N THR A 108 14.21 -19.57 0.41
CA THR A 108 15.37 -18.70 0.20
C THR A 108 16.36 -18.84 1.35
N ARG A 109 17.64 -19.05 1.03
CA ARG A 109 18.73 -19.12 2.01
C ARG A 109 19.19 -17.72 2.40
N GLN A 110 18.44 -17.09 3.30
CA GLN A 110 18.66 -15.71 3.72
C GLN A 110 18.91 -15.55 5.21
N PHE A 111 19.00 -16.65 5.98
CA PHE A 111 19.12 -16.60 7.43
C PHE A 111 20.45 -17.19 7.91
N MET A 112 21.08 -16.52 8.88
CA MET A 112 22.14 -17.05 9.73
C MET A 112 21.55 -17.40 11.09
N VAL A 113 21.81 -18.60 11.57
CA VAL A 113 21.35 -19.10 12.87
C VAL A 113 22.51 -19.08 13.84
N TRP A 114 22.30 -18.43 14.98
CA TRP A 114 23.24 -18.30 16.07
C TRP A 114 22.74 -19.15 17.24
N VAL A 115 23.51 -20.18 17.58
CA VAL A 115 23.25 -21.04 18.75
C VAL A 115 24.26 -20.66 19.83
N GLU A 116 23.79 -20.51 21.06
CA GLU A 116 24.66 -20.13 22.18
C GLU A 116 25.85 -21.11 22.32
N GLY A 117 27.06 -20.58 22.28
CA GLY A 117 28.29 -21.36 22.39
C GLY A 117 28.72 -22.12 21.13
N ALA A 118 28.06 -21.92 19.99
CA ALA A 118 28.42 -22.53 18.71
C ALA A 118 28.78 -21.48 17.64
N GLU A 119 29.45 -21.93 16.57
CA GLU A 119 29.65 -21.09 15.38
C GLU A 119 28.32 -20.84 14.66
N PRO A 120 28.14 -19.64 14.07
CA PRO A 120 26.94 -19.33 13.32
C PRO A 120 26.79 -20.25 12.10
N VAL A 121 25.57 -20.75 11.90
CA VAL A 121 25.24 -21.65 10.80
C VAL A 121 24.41 -20.90 9.76
N GLY A 122 24.96 -20.71 8.56
CA GLY A 122 24.25 -20.01 7.48
C GLY A 122 25.11 -19.77 6.24
N PRO A 123 24.50 -19.26 5.15
CA PRO A 123 23.09 -18.94 5.01
C PRO A 123 22.18 -20.18 4.79
N VAL A 124 21.07 -20.26 5.51
CA VAL A 124 20.05 -21.33 5.46
C VAL A 124 18.64 -20.76 5.21
N SER A 125 17.71 -21.61 4.78
CA SER A 125 16.31 -21.23 4.54
C SER A 125 15.40 -21.49 5.75
N ALA A 126 14.25 -20.81 5.81
CA ALA A 126 13.26 -21.03 6.88
C ALA A 126 12.75 -22.48 6.91
N ASP A 127 12.61 -23.13 5.76
CA ASP A 127 12.29 -24.56 5.68
C ASP A 127 13.38 -25.44 6.31
N GLN A 128 14.66 -25.15 6.04
CA GLN A 128 15.77 -25.88 6.68
C GLN A 128 15.79 -25.67 8.20
N ILE A 129 15.52 -24.45 8.66
CA ILE A 129 15.42 -24.11 10.08
C ILE A 129 14.25 -24.87 10.73
N ALA A 130 13.06 -24.83 10.13
CA ALA A 130 11.87 -25.52 10.64
C ALA A 130 12.08 -27.04 10.75
N ARG A 131 12.71 -27.66 9.75
CA ARG A 131 13.11 -29.08 9.82
C ARG A 131 14.14 -29.33 10.91
N GLY A 132 15.12 -28.43 11.07
CA GLY A 132 16.12 -28.48 12.12
C GLY A 132 15.52 -28.43 13.52
N ILE A 133 14.52 -27.57 13.74
CA ILE A 133 13.76 -27.48 15.00
C ILE A 133 13.02 -28.79 15.26
N ARG A 134 12.26 -29.31 14.29
CA ARG A 134 11.54 -30.59 14.45
C ARG A 134 12.46 -31.78 14.70
N ALA A 135 13.66 -31.77 14.13
CA ALA A 135 14.67 -32.80 14.34
C ALA A 135 15.45 -32.63 15.67
N GLY A 136 15.18 -31.57 16.45
CA GLY A 136 15.90 -31.25 17.68
C GLY A 136 17.35 -30.81 17.45
N LYS A 137 17.68 -30.33 16.24
CA LYS A 137 19.02 -29.86 15.86
C LYS A 137 19.17 -28.35 16.02
N VAL A 138 18.08 -27.61 15.88
CA VAL A 138 18.04 -26.16 16.11
C VAL A 138 17.22 -25.93 17.38
N PRO A 139 17.81 -25.37 18.44
CA PRO A 139 17.08 -25.11 19.66
C PRO A 139 16.12 -23.91 19.45
N PRO A 140 14.95 -23.89 20.13
CA PRO A 140 13.90 -22.90 19.90
C PRO A 140 14.24 -21.48 20.40
N ASP A 141 15.28 -21.35 21.20
CA ASP A 141 15.89 -20.12 21.71
C ASP A 141 17.11 -19.68 20.88
N ALA A 142 17.38 -20.33 19.73
CA ALA A 142 18.39 -19.87 18.81
C ALA A 142 18.03 -18.48 18.26
N ALA A 143 19.04 -17.63 18.14
CA ALA A 143 18.87 -16.33 17.49
C ALA A 143 19.05 -16.47 15.98
N LEU A 144 18.31 -15.69 15.23
CA LEU A 144 18.24 -15.74 13.78
C LEU A 144 18.45 -14.33 13.22
N GLN A 145 19.33 -14.22 12.25
CA GLN A 145 19.69 -12.96 11.61
C GLN A 145 19.52 -13.10 10.10
N ARG A 146 18.89 -12.10 9.45
CA ARG A 146 18.84 -12.07 7.98
C ARG A 146 20.19 -11.60 7.43
N VAL A 147 20.64 -12.15 6.31
CA VAL A 147 21.96 -11.86 5.72
C VAL A 147 22.17 -10.36 5.44
N ASP A 148 21.10 -9.62 5.13
CA ASP A 148 21.13 -8.17 4.88
C ASP A 148 20.64 -7.33 6.07
N ASP A 149 20.51 -7.93 7.25
CA ASP A 149 20.00 -7.27 8.46
C ASP A 149 21.03 -7.32 9.59
N LEU A 150 21.08 -6.26 10.39
CA LEU A 150 21.98 -6.13 11.54
C LEU A 150 21.35 -6.68 12.82
N PHE A 151 20.03 -6.83 12.83
CA PHE A 151 19.30 -7.30 14.00
C PHE A 151 19.12 -8.81 13.95
N ALA A 152 19.36 -9.45 15.09
CA ALA A 152 18.96 -10.83 15.33
C ALA A 152 17.65 -10.85 16.12
N CYS A 153 16.78 -11.81 15.80
CA CYS A 153 15.52 -12.09 16.50
C CYS A 153 15.50 -13.55 16.96
N ASP A 154 14.56 -13.91 17.83
CA ASP A 154 14.38 -15.30 18.22
C ASP A 154 13.82 -16.10 17.03
N VAL A 155 14.28 -17.34 16.85
CA VAL A 155 13.91 -18.19 15.70
C VAL A 155 12.40 -18.42 15.59
N LEU A 156 11.68 -18.36 16.71
CA LEU A 156 10.22 -18.52 16.77
C LEU A 156 9.43 -17.21 16.59
N ASP A 157 10.11 -16.06 16.52
CA ASP A 157 9.49 -14.77 16.21
C ASP A 157 9.52 -14.46 14.70
N GLU A 158 10.34 -15.17 13.92
CA GLU A 158 10.44 -14.98 12.47
C GLU A 158 9.21 -15.59 11.74
N PRO A 159 8.38 -14.77 11.06
CA PRO A 159 7.13 -15.25 10.46
C PRO A 159 7.36 -16.31 9.37
N ASP A 160 8.46 -16.22 8.63
CA ASP A 160 8.82 -17.20 7.59
C ASP A 160 9.11 -18.59 8.22
N VAL A 161 9.74 -18.63 9.39
CA VAL A 161 10.01 -19.89 10.13
C VAL A 161 8.72 -20.47 10.71
N ILE A 162 7.85 -19.63 11.27
CA ILE A 162 6.53 -20.06 11.76
C ILE A 162 5.69 -20.64 10.61
N ALA A 163 5.68 -19.98 9.45
CA ALA A 163 4.98 -20.45 8.27
C ALA A 163 5.54 -21.81 7.80
N ALA A 164 6.87 -21.96 7.76
CA ALA A 164 7.53 -23.22 7.41
C ALA A 164 7.19 -24.35 8.41
N LEU A 165 7.19 -24.08 9.72
CA LEU A 165 6.82 -25.07 10.74
C LEU A 165 5.38 -25.58 10.61
N LYS A 166 4.45 -24.71 10.18
CA LYS A 166 3.05 -25.06 9.90
C LYS A 166 2.87 -25.85 8.60
N ALA A 167 3.80 -25.72 7.66
CA ALA A 167 3.75 -26.39 6.36
C ALA A 167 4.35 -27.82 6.39
N LEU A 168 5.16 -28.14 7.41
CA LEU A 168 5.71 -29.48 7.67
C LEU A 168 4.70 -30.40 8.35
#